data_AF-A0A6C0B835-F1
#
_entry.id   AF-A0A6C0B835-F1
#
_cell.length_a   1.000
_cell.length_b   1.000
_cell.length_c   1.000
_cell.angle_alpha   90.00
_cell.angle_beta   90.00
_cell.angle_gamma   90.00
#
_symmetry.space_group_name_H-M   'P 1'
#
loop_
_entity.id
_entity.type
_entity.pdbx_description
1 polymer ?
#
loop_
_entity_poly.entity_id
_entity_poly.type
_entity_poly.pdbx_seq_one_letter_code
_entity_poly.pdbx_strand_id
1 'polypeptide(L)'
;MNTIQTNSNYVVFKKILSIHSEDRDIYQWADPNHFEITAPVEYKNVVSLRLNDIELPSSYYVFSNINQNTKLSFSILPSGTSSPYASILYGKVFTLMITSGTYNHDQLTIELAGTLNQLLSDYISSNTISIANNYNYFSVTYNPVTMKMMFLNKRDNFQFDFTKVESYNTCDTKLSIAYSVTCYDNYTNWGLGSYLGFDKKIYTSNPMNIICTTPVSYYVIQPENTLNLYGDTHIYMELMYYNSMDEVNPYAYKSHASNNAKFGGKHNSAFAKIPLFQPNSVSFSSRETYLSNIFFSDPPLERIQKFKVKFRHHDGRPVDFNNCNYTFTIEITMLKPDTIKPFIKVNSSNYCL
;
A
#
# COMPACT_ATOMS: atom_id res chain seq x y z
N MET A 1 53.29 32.60 0.59
CA MET A 1 52.71 31.85 1.72
C MET A 1 52.56 30.41 1.27
N ASN A 2 53.41 29.51 1.77
CA ASN A 2 53.26 28.08 1.50
C ASN A 2 52.19 27.54 2.45
N THR A 3 51.03 27.17 1.89
CA THR A 3 50.02 26.39 2.59
C THR A 3 50.62 25.02 2.93
N ILE A 4 50.84 24.76 4.20
CA ILE A 4 51.19 23.42 4.68
C ILE A 4 49.97 22.54 4.43
N GLN A 5 50.01 21.70 3.40
CA GLN A 5 49.04 20.62 3.23
C GLN A 5 49.34 19.57 4.31
N THR A 6 48.60 19.62 5.41
CA THR A 6 48.59 18.53 6.38
C THR A 6 47.80 17.37 5.75
N ASN A 7 48.51 16.34 5.26
CA ASN A 7 47.89 15.09 4.85
C ASN A 7 47.40 14.33 6.09
N SER A 8 46.18 14.65 6.52
CA SER A 8 45.51 13.92 7.59
C SER A 8 44.99 12.60 7.02
N ASN A 9 45.51 11.49 7.51
CA ASN A 9 44.96 10.16 7.19
C ASN A 9 43.62 10.00 7.92
N TYR A 10 42.63 9.42 7.24
CA TYR A 10 41.32 9.10 7.81
C TYR A 10 41.07 7.61 7.70
N VAL A 11 40.45 7.05 8.74
CA VAL A 11 39.94 5.69 8.76
C VAL A 11 38.42 5.72 8.61
N VAL A 12 37.90 4.78 7.80
CA VAL A 12 36.47 4.56 7.66
C VAL A 12 35.96 3.85 8.91
N PHE A 13 34.91 4.41 9.52
CA PHE A 13 34.29 3.87 10.71
C PHE A 13 32.78 3.79 10.52
N LYS A 14 32.19 2.63 10.79
CA LYS A 14 30.76 2.39 10.68
C LYS A 14 30.08 2.39 12.05
N LYS A 15 28.90 2.98 12.14
CA LYS A 15 27.96 2.79 13.25
C LYS A 15 26.62 2.32 12.75
N ILE A 16 25.93 1.62 13.65
CA ILE A 16 24.59 1.14 13.45
C ILE A 16 23.66 1.91 14.39
N LEU A 17 22.55 2.41 13.86
CA LEU A 17 21.47 3.02 14.62
C LEU A 17 20.20 2.19 14.38
N SER A 18 19.72 1.51 15.42
CA SER A 18 18.44 0.79 15.41
C SER A 18 17.33 1.75 15.84
N ILE A 19 16.21 1.73 15.13
CA ILE A 19 15.08 2.65 15.33
C ILE A 19 13.79 1.84 15.29
N HIS A 20 13.00 1.93 16.35
CA HIS A 20 11.68 1.33 16.41
C HIS A 20 10.63 2.42 16.23
N SER A 21 9.51 2.10 15.58
CA SER A 21 8.43 3.07 15.40
C SER A 21 7.85 3.56 16.72
N GLU A 22 7.97 2.79 17.80
CA GLU A 22 7.55 3.15 19.15
C GLU A 22 8.46 4.18 19.85
N ASP A 23 9.65 4.45 19.30
CA ASP A 23 10.57 5.47 19.80
C ASP A 23 10.10 6.90 19.49
N ARG A 24 9.03 7.06 18.67
CA ARG A 24 8.49 8.36 18.26
C ARG A 24 7.79 9.07 19.42
N ASP A 25 7.95 10.39 19.49
CA ASP A 25 7.12 11.22 20.37
C ASP A 25 5.70 11.29 19.81
N ILE A 26 4.77 10.53 20.41
CA ILE A 26 3.38 10.42 19.96
C ILE A 26 2.59 11.73 20.07
N TYR A 27 3.02 12.68 20.91
CA TYR A 27 2.36 14.00 21.00
C TYR A 27 2.68 14.86 19.78
N GLN A 28 3.88 14.69 19.21
CA GLN A 28 4.32 15.43 18.02
C GLN A 28 4.07 14.64 16.72
N TRP A 29 4.23 13.31 16.77
CA TRP A 29 4.22 12.38 15.64
C TRP A 29 3.31 11.19 15.94
N ALA A 30 2.00 11.43 15.91
CA ALA A 30 1.02 10.37 16.16
C ALA A 30 1.15 9.22 15.14
N ASP A 31 1.43 9.56 13.88
CA ASP A 31 1.42 8.62 12.77
C ASP A 31 2.73 7.84 12.65
N PRO A 32 2.68 6.50 12.61
CA PRO A 32 3.87 5.67 12.49
C PRO A 32 4.52 5.77 11.09
N ASN A 33 3.83 6.30 10.07
CA ASN A 33 4.40 6.43 8.72
C ASN A 33 5.24 7.70 8.54
N HIS A 34 5.20 8.65 9.48
CA HIS A 34 5.93 9.90 9.37
C HIS A 34 6.33 10.44 10.74
N PHE A 35 7.62 10.38 11.06
CA PHE A 35 8.11 10.88 12.35
C PHE A 35 9.58 11.33 12.29
N GLU A 36 10.00 12.06 13.33
CA GLU A 36 11.39 12.43 13.57
C GLU A 36 11.88 11.80 14.88
N ILE A 37 13.10 11.27 14.87
CA ILE A 37 13.82 10.83 16.07
C ILE A 37 15.14 11.58 16.21
N THR A 38 15.59 11.73 17.46
CA THR A 38 16.92 12.27 17.78
C THR A 38 17.81 11.14 18.26
N ALA A 39 18.92 10.90 17.55
CA ALA A 39 19.86 9.85 17.90
C ALA A 39 20.57 10.13 19.24
N PRO A 40 20.99 9.08 19.98
CA PRO A 40 21.66 9.24 21.28
C PRO A 40 22.99 10.00 21.22
N VAL A 41 23.62 10.06 20.04
CA VAL A 41 24.87 10.77 19.80
C VAL A 41 24.82 11.49 18.46
N GLU A 42 25.57 12.59 18.36
CA GLU A 42 25.83 13.27 17.10
C GLU A 42 26.88 12.48 16.30
N TYR A 43 26.55 12.11 15.07
CA TYR A 43 27.46 11.46 14.12
C TYR A 43 28.17 12.54 13.31
N LYS A 44 29.51 12.54 13.27
CA LYS A 44 30.32 13.56 12.60
C LYS A 44 31.07 12.99 11.40
N ASN A 45 31.37 13.84 10.42
CA ASN A 45 32.08 13.48 9.19
C ASN A 45 31.43 12.28 8.47
N VAL A 46 30.12 12.34 8.27
CA VAL A 46 29.34 11.25 7.67
C VAL A 46 29.52 11.26 6.15
N VAL A 47 29.93 10.12 5.59
CA VAL A 47 30.16 9.94 4.15
C VAL A 47 28.96 9.29 3.48
N SER A 48 28.36 8.30 4.13
CA SER A 48 27.23 7.58 3.55
C SER A 48 26.27 7.07 4.59
N LEU A 49 25.01 6.93 4.16
CA LEU A 49 23.94 6.29 4.91
C LEU A 49 23.36 5.15 4.08
N ARG A 50 23.03 4.05 4.76
CA ARG A 50 22.32 2.91 4.18
C ARG A 50 21.29 2.39 5.17
N LEU A 51 20.08 2.12 4.70
CA LEU A 51 19.14 1.24 5.40
C LEU A 51 19.72 -0.19 5.39
N ASN A 52 20.25 -0.62 6.53
CA ASN A 52 20.89 -1.91 6.70
C ASN A 52 19.85 -3.04 6.68
N ASP A 53 18.79 -2.86 7.46
CA ASP A 53 17.63 -3.75 7.50
C ASP A 53 16.36 -3.01 7.91
N ILE A 54 15.22 -3.61 7.60
CA ILE A 54 13.90 -3.21 8.07
C ILE A 54 13.04 -4.45 8.30
N GLU A 55 12.26 -4.42 9.38
CA GLU A 55 11.25 -5.42 9.70
C GLU A 55 9.88 -4.72 9.76
N LEU A 56 9.00 -5.07 8.82
CA LEU A 56 7.66 -4.52 8.70
C LEU A 56 6.62 -5.54 9.19
N PRO A 57 5.52 -5.11 9.82
CA PRO A 57 4.43 -5.99 10.16
C PRO A 57 3.73 -6.49 8.89
N SER A 58 3.21 -7.72 8.91
CA SER A 58 2.41 -8.23 7.79
C SER A 58 0.97 -7.69 7.75
N SER A 59 0.60 -6.84 8.70
CA SER A 59 -0.73 -6.23 8.85
C SER A 59 -0.96 -5.00 7.97
N TYR A 60 -0.44 -4.99 6.74
CA TYR A 60 -0.82 -3.97 5.77
C TYR A 60 -2.16 -4.35 5.15
N TYR A 61 -3.13 -3.43 5.20
CA TYR A 61 -4.41 -3.63 4.53
C TYR A 61 -4.28 -3.32 3.05
N VAL A 62 -4.53 -4.33 2.21
CA VAL A 62 -4.67 -4.13 0.77
C VAL A 62 -5.91 -3.28 0.50
N PHE A 63 -7.03 -3.63 1.13
CA PHE A 63 -8.29 -2.90 1.03
C PHE A 63 -8.48 -1.98 2.25
N SER A 64 -8.52 -0.66 2.03
CA SER A 64 -8.71 0.31 3.10
C SER A 64 -9.37 1.59 2.60
N ASN A 65 -9.98 2.34 3.51
CA ASN A 65 -10.55 3.65 3.17
C ASN A 65 -9.46 4.65 2.74
N ILE A 66 -8.24 4.54 3.28
CA ILE A 66 -7.08 5.35 2.89
C ILE A 66 -6.70 5.07 1.43
N ASN A 67 -6.78 3.79 1.02
CA ASN A 67 -6.55 3.36 -0.36
C ASN A 67 -7.75 3.61 -1.29
N GLN A 68 -8.86 4.14 -0.77
CA GLN A 68 -10.08 4.44 -1.52
C GLN A 68 -10.59 3.25 -2.35
N ASN A 69 -10.40 2.02 -1.86
CA ASN A 69 -10.67 0.79 -2.60
C ASN A 69 -11.61 -0.20 -1.87
N THR A 70 -12.46 0.28 -0.96
CA THR A 70 -13.43 -0.58 -0.23
C THR A 70 -14.86 -0.45 -0.73
N LYS A 71 -15.15 0.47 -1.66
CA LYS A 71 -16.50 0.77 -2.12
C LYS A 71 -16.69 0.58 -3.63
N LEU A 72 -17.90 0.18 -4.02
CA LEU A 72 -18.38 0.25 -5.40
C LEU A 72 -19.89 0.53 -5.43
N SER A 73 -20.37 1.18 -6.49
CA SER A 73 -21.79 1.42 -6.72
C SER A 73 -22.40 0.35 -7.62
N PHE A 74 -23.60 -0.12 -7.27
CA PHE A 74 -24.36 -1.09 -8.05
C PHE A 74 -25.86 -0.79 -8.04
N SER A 75 -26.59 -1.34 -9.01
CA SER A 75 -28.06 -1.29 -9.05
C SER A 75 -28.63 -2.61 -9.54
N ILE A 76 -29.88 -2.88 -9.15
CA ILE A 76 -30.63 -4.06 -9.61
C ILE A 76 -31.68 -3.60 -10.62
N LEU A 77 -31.84 -4.40 -11.65
CA LEU A 77 -32.78 -4.22 -12.76
C LEU A 77 -33.66 -5.47 -12.85
N PRO A 78 -34.59 -5.70 -11.90
CA PRO A 78 -35.42 -6.90 -11.90
C PRO A 78 -36.20 -7.04 -13.21
N SER A 79 -36.05 -8.19 -13.88
CA SER A 79 -36.78 -8.49 -15.11
C SER A 79 -38.07 -9.25 -14.78
N GLY A 80 -39.18 -8.53 -14.63
CA GLY A 80 -40.52 -9.12 -14.50
C GLY A 80 -41.39 -8.50 -13.40
N THR A 81 -42.71 -8.50 -13.62
CA THR A 81 -43.74 -7.98 -12.70
C THR A 81 -44.00 -8.87 -11.47
N SER A 82 -43.39 -10.06 -11.41
CA SER A 82 -43.58 -11.05 -10.35
C SER A 82 -42.59 -10.95 -9.19
N SER A 83 -41.61 -10.03 -9.24
CA SER A 83 -40.72 -9.82 -8.11
C SER A 83 -41.36 -8.90 -7.07
N PRO A 84 -41.58 -9.35 -5.82
CA PRO A 84 -42.33 -8.58 -4.81
C PRO A 84 -41.65 -7.27 -4.41
N TYR A 85 -40.37 -7.11 -4.77
CA TYR A 85 -39.54 -5.94 -4.49
C TYR A 85 -39.10 -5.19 -5.76
N ALA A 86 -39.67 -5.50 -6.95
CA ALA A 86 -39.27 -4.86 -8.20
C ALA A 86 -39.36 -3.33 -8.16
N SER A 87 -40.48 -2.80 -7.66
CA SER A 87 -40.76 -1.36 -7.63
C SER A 87 -39.80 -0.56 -6.76
N ILE A 88 -39.26 -1.15 -5.70
CA ILE A 88 -38.37 -0.45 -4.76
C ILE A 88 -36.89 -0.59 -5.12
N LEU A 89 -36.51 -1.63 -5.86
CA LEU A 89 -35.13 -1.88 -6.27
C LEU A 89 -34.79 -1.32 -7.65
N TYR A 90 -35.76 -1.25 -8.57
CA TYR A 90 -35.50 -0.91 -9.97
C TYR A 90 -34.75 0.42 -10.12
N GLY A 91 -33.53 0.36 -10.65
CA GLY A 91 -32.71 1.54 -10.94
C GLY A 91 -32.16 2.26 -9.70
N LYS A 92 -32.44 1.76 -8.48
CA LYS A 92 -31.86 2.33 -7.26
C LYS A 92 -30.37 2.00 -7.18
N VAL A 93 -29.57 3.02 -6.94
CA VAL A 93 -28.12 2.88 -6.74
C VAL A 93 -27.84 2.60 -5.27
N PHE A 94 -27.14 1.51 -5.02
CA PHE A 94 -26.59 1.09 -3.73
C PHE A 94 -25.07 1.25 -3.77
N THR A 95 -24.46 1.48 -2.61
CA THR A 95 -23.00 1.44 -2.46
C THR A 95 -22.64 0.24 -1.62
N LEU A 96 -21.98 -0.74 -2.24
CA LEU A 96 -21.33 -1.83 -1.53
C LEU A 96 -20.10 -1.28 -0.81
N MET A 97 -19.88 -1.73 0.43
CA MET A 97 -18.69 -1.42 1.21
C MET A 97 -18.16 -2.70 1.85
N ILE A 98 -16.98 -3.15 1.45
CA ILE A 98 -16.28 -4.25 2.12
C ILE A 98 -15.55 -3.74 3.37
N THR A 99 -15.31 -4.64 4.31
CA THR A 99 -14.46 -4.36 5.47
C THR A 99 -13.02 -4.05 5.03
N SER A 100 -12.32 -3.18 5.75
CA SER A 100 -10.89 -2.95 5.48
C SER A 100 -10.08 -4.15 5.95
N GLY A 101 -9.13 -4.61 5.14
CA GLY A 101 -8.37 -5.82 5.41
C GLY A 101 -7.60 -6.35 4.21
N THR A 102 -7.05 -7.53 4.40
CA THR A 102 -6.39 -8.32 3.35
C THR A 102 -7.08 -9.67 3.26
N TYR A 103 -7.55 -10.02 2.07
CA TYR A 103 -8.41 -11.16 1.83
C TYR A 103 -7.67 -12.21 0.99
N ASN A 104 -7.90 -13.49 1.28
CA ASN A 104 -7.72 -14.53 0.28
C ASN A 104 -8.92 -14.58 -0.67
N HIS A 105 -8.81 -15.37 -1.75
CA HIS A 105 -9.85 -15.47 -2.78
C HIS A 105 -11.23 -15.84 -2.19
N ASP A 106 -11.31 -16.84 -1.32
CA ASP A 106 -12.58 -17.32 -0.75
C ASP A 106 -13.17 -16.33 0.26
N GLN A 107 -12.32 -15.67 1.05
CA GLN A 107 -12.77 -14.64 1.97
C GLN A 107 -13.36 -13.44 1.22
N LEU A 108 -12.74 -13.02 0.12
CA LEU A 108 -13.24 -11.89 -0.67
C LEU A 108 -14.55 -12.23 -1.38
N THR A 109 -14.70 -13.45 -1.92
CA THR A 109 -15.97 -13.86 -2.55
C THR A 109 -17.11 -13.91 -1.55
N ILE A 110 -16.86 -14.44 -0.34
CA ILE A 110 -17.83 -14.47 0.76
C ILE A 110 -18.21 -13.06 1.20
N GLU A 111 -17.23 -12.18 1.42
CA GLU A 111 -17.47 -10.78 1.81
C GLU A 111 -18.34 -10.07 0.76
N LEU A 112 -17.96 -10.11 -0.51
CA LEU A 112 -18.70 -9.44 -1.58
C LEU A 112 -20.13 -9.98 -1.73
N ALA A 113 -20.30 -11.31 -1.76
CA ALA A 113 -21.63 -11.92 -1.88
C ALA A 113 -22.50 -11.61 -0.65
N GLY A 114 -21.90 -11.70 0.55
CA GLY A 114 -22.54 -11.41 1.82
C GLY A 114 -23.03 -9.96 1.89
N THR A 115 -22.15 -9.00 1.62
CA THR A 115 -22.49 -7.57 1.63
C THR A 115 -23.57 -7.21 0.61
N LEU A 116 -23.50 -7.74 -0.62
CA LEU A 116 -24.53 -7.50 -1.65
C LEU A 116 -25.91 -7.98 -1.18
N ASN A 117 -25.97 -9.22 -0.70
CA ASN A 117 -27.21 -9.85 -0.25
C ASN A 117 -27.77 -9.16 1.02
N GLN A 118 -26.91 -8.81 1.97
CA GLN A 118 -27.30 -8.12 3.19
C GLN A 118 -27.85 -6.72 2.91
N LEU A 119 -27.14 -5.89 2.12
CA LEU A 119 -27.59 -4.54 1.78
C LEU A 119 -28.97 -4.52 1.12
N LEU A 120 -29.24 -5.47 0.23
CA LEU A 120 -30.53 -5.60 -0.41
C LEU A 120 -31.60 -6.13 0.55
N SER A 121 -31.26 -7.10 1.40
CA SER A 121 -32.19 -7.62 2.42
C SER A 121 -32.62 -6.53 3.40
N ASP A 122 -31.68 -5.73 3.89
CA ASP A 122 -31.94 -4.63 4.82
C ASP A 122 -32.81 -3.54 4.16
N TYR A 123 -32.51 -3.21 2.90
CA TYR A 123 -33.31 -2.23 2.15
C TYR A 123 -34.74 -2.73 1.87
N ILE A 124 -34.92 -3.99 1.48
CA ILE A 124 -36.26 -4.56 1.24
C ILE A 124 -37.05 -4.60 2.54
N SER A 125 -36.42 -5.01 3.64
CA SER A 125 -37.07 -5.13 4.95
C SER A 125 -37.52 -3.78 5.51
N SER A 126 -36.76 -2.71 5.24
CA SER A 126 -37.12 -1.35 5.65
C SER A 126 -38.21 -0.70 4.78
N ASN A 127 -38.50 -1.24 3.59
CA ASN A 127 -39.43 -0.64 2.63
C ASN A 127 -40.63 -1.54 2.29
N THR A 128 -40.77 -2.71 2.92
CA THR A 128 -41.90 -3.63 2.70
C THR A 128 -42.48 -4.13 4.02
N ILE A 129 -43.79 -4.40 4.03
CA ILE A 129 -44.54 -4.85 5.24
C ILE A 129 -44.44 -6.39 5.42
N SER A 130 -43.85 -7.11 4.45
CA SER A 130 -43.81 -8.58 4.44
C SER A 130 -42.54 -9.13 5.11
N ILE A 131 -42.75 -9.99 6.10
CA ILE A 131 -41.79 -10.50 7.09
C ILE A 131 -40.75 -11.51 6.57
N ALA A 132 -40.65 -11.75 5.27
CA ALA A 132 -39.79 -12.83 4.78
C ALA A 132 -39.36 -12.62 3.33
N ASN A 133 -38.31 -11.83 3.10
CA ASN A 133 -37.53 -11.95 1.86
C ASN A 133 -36.07 -11.54 2.13
N ASN A 134 -35.28 -12.48 2.67
CA ASN A 134 -33.83 -12.36 2.62
C ASN A 134 -33.41 -12.44 1.15
N TYR A 135 -32.91 -11.33 0.62
CA TYR A 135 -32.31 -11.29 -0.70
C TYR A 135 -31.04 -12.12 -0.66
N ASN A 136 -31.07 -13.31 -1.26
CA ASN A 136 -29.93 -14.23 -1.29
C ASN A 136 -29.76 -14.80 -2.70
N TYR A 137 -29.69 -13.89 -3.67
CA TYR A 137 -29.60 -14.21 -5.09
C TYR A 137 -28.21 -13.94 -5.66
N PHE A 138 -27.37 -13.14 -4.99
CA PHE A 138 -25.99 -12.95 -5.37
C PHE A 138 -25.09 -14.11 -4.93
N SER A 139 -24.18 -14.48 -5.81
CA SER A 139 -23.03 -15.32 -5.54
C SER A 139 -21.82 -14.72 -6.26
N VAL A 140 -20.63 -14.93 -5.70
CA VAL A 140 -19.37 -14.48 -6.30
C VAL A 140 -18.44 -15.67 -6.35
N THR A 141 -17.78 -15.89 -7.48
CA THR A 141 -16.89 -17.03 -7.67
C THR A 141 -15.56 -16.58 -8.24
N TYR A 142 -14.47 -17.18 -7.79
CA TYR A 142 -13.15 -16.98 -8.35
C TYR A 142 -12.76 -18.13 -9.27
N ASN A 143 -12.31 -17.81 -10.49
CA ASN A 143 -11.74 -18.78 -11.41
C ASN A 143 -10.20 -18.76 -11.30
N PRO A 144 -9.56 -19.81 -10.78
CA PRO A 144 -8.10 -19.86 -10.59
C PRO A 144 -7.30 -19.95 -11.89
N VAL A 145 -7.92 -20.39 -12.99
CA VAL A 145 -7.24 -20.50 -14.30
C VAL A 145 -7.16 -19.14 -14.98
N THR A 146 -8.27 -18.39 -15.00
CA THR A 146 -8.30 -17.06 -15.61
C THR A 146 -7.89 -15.95 -14.65
N MET A 147 -7.78 -16.26 -13.35
CA MET A 147 -7.52 -15.33 -12.26
C MET A 147 -8.56 -14.20 -12.18
N LYS A 148 -9.83 -14.52 -12.43
CA LYS A 148 -10.95 -13.56 -12.51
C LYS A 148 -12.03 -13.88 -11.49
N MET A 149 -12.63 -12.82 -10.94
CA MET A 149 -13.76 -12.93 -10.03
C MET A 149 -15.06 -12.58 -10.77
N MET A 150 -15.98 -13.54 -10.84
CA MET A 150 -17.27 -13.38 -11.49
C MET A 150 -18.35 -13.10 -10.46
N PHE A 151 -19.25 -12.18 -10.80
CA PHE A 151 -20.44 -11.85 -10.00
C PHE A 151 -21.64 -12.45 -10.68
N LEU A 152 -22.47 -13.15 -9.90
CA LEU A 152 -23.61 -13.90 -10.38
C LEU A 152 -24.85 -13.50 -9.62
N ASN A 153 -25.96 -13.40 -10.32
CA ASN A 153 -27.27 -13.27 -9.72
C ASN A 153 -28.23 -14.29 -10.35
N LYS A 154 -28.83 -15.15 -9.53
CA LYS A 154 -29.72 -16.23 -10.02
C LYS A 154 -31.13 -15.77 -10.42
N ARG A 155 -31.46 -14.49 -10.20
CA ARG A 155 -32.84 -13.99 -10.38
C ARG A 155 -32.93 -12.67 -11.14
N ASP A 156 -32.14 -11.67 -10.77
CA ASP A 156 -32.30 -10.30 -11.24
C ASP A 156 -31.08 -9.85 -12.06
N ASN A 157 -31.32 -9.11 -13.14
CA ASN A 157 -30.26 -8.38 -13.84
C ASN A 157 -29.73 -7.29 -12.89
N PHE A 158 -28.44 -7.01 -12.95
CA PHE A 158 -27.77 -6.00 -12.15
C PHE A 158 -26.71 -5.27 -12.96
N GLN A 159 -26.30 -4.13 -12.44
CA GLN A 159 -25.30 -3.27 -13.05
C GLN A 159 -24.28 -2.81 -12.01
N PHE A 160 -23.01 -2.75 -12.39
CA PHE A 160 -21.96 -2.01 -11.68
C PHE A 160 -21.66 -0.71 -12.42
N ASP A 161 -21.52 0.37 -11.67
CA ASP A 161 -21.15 1.68 -12.20
C ASP A 161 -19.79 2.11 -11.64
N PHE A 162 -18.75 1.87 -12.44
CA PHE A 162 -17.39 2.31 -12.14
C PHE A 162 -17.03 3.64 -12.79
N THR A 163 -18.00 4.36 -13.39
CA THR A 163 -17.81 5.74 -13.86
C THR A 163 -18.03 6.77 -12.75
N LYS A 164 -18.70 6.34 -11.68
CA LYS A 164 -18.97 7.12 -10.49
C LYS A 164 -17.80 7.05 -9.51
N VAL A 165 -17.39 8.21 -9.00
CA VAL A 165 -16.39 8.32 -7.94
C VAL A 165 -17.03 8.02 -6.59
N GLU A 166 -16.47 7.08 -5.84
CA GLU A 166 -16.93 6.78 -4.48
C GLU A 166 -16.40 7.79 -3.48
N SER A 167 -17.25 8.23 -2.56
CA SER A 167 -16.86 9.17 -1.51
C SER A 167 -16.30 8.44 -0.30
N TYR A 168 -15.11 8.85 0.13
CA TYR A 168 -14.48 8.41 1.37
C TYR A 168 -14.48 9.58 2.36
N ASN A 169 -14.96 9.33 3.58
CA ASN A 169 -15.07 10.39 4.58
C ASN A 169 -13.69 10.65 5.20
N THR A 170 -13.29 11.92 5.25
CA THR A 170 -12.02 12.42 5.79
C THR A 170 -12.07 12.69 7.30
N CYS A 171 -13.20 12.43 7.96
CA CYS A 171 -13.37 12.69 9.40
C CYS A 171 -12.52 11.79 10.32
N ASP A 172 -11.79 10.80 9.78
CA ASP A 172 -10.79 10.09 10.55
C ASP A 172 -9.54 10.99 10.66
N THR A 173 -9.41 11.67 11.79
CA THR A 173 -8.42 12.72 12.06
C THR A 173 -6.97 12.26 11.98
N LYS A 174 -6.73 10.95 11.81
CA LYS A 174 -5.40 10.34 11.71
C LYS A 174 -4.73 10.45 10.34
N LEU A 175 -5.42 10.83 9.26
CA LEU A 175 -4.80 10.85 7.92
C LEU A 175 -5.31 11.97 6.98
N SER A 176 -5.37 13.22 7.44
CA SER A 176 -5.75 14.37 6.57
C SER A 176 -4.87 14.52 5.31
N ILE A 177 -3.61 14.08 5.36
CA ILE A 177 -2.69 14.10 4.22
C ILE A 177 -2.96 12.95 3.24
N ALA A 178 -3.39 11.77 3.71
CA ALA A 178 -3.62 10.62 2.83
C ALA A 178 -4.86 10.79 1.94
N TYR A 179 -5.90 11.43 2.49
CA TYR A 179 -7.12 11.74 1.75
C TYR A 179 -6.97 12.90 0.75
N SER A 180 -5.81 13.57 0.70
CA SER A 180 -5.54 14.61 -0.30
C SER A 180 -5.25 14.05 -1.70
N VAL A 181 -4.97 12.74 -1.80
CA VAL A 181 -4.70 12.07 -3.07
C VAL A 181 -5.96 11.32 -3.52
N THR A 182 -6.59 11.78 -4.59
CA THR A 182 -7.70 11.06 -5.22
C THR A 182 -7.16 9.87 -6.00
N CYS A 183 -7.52 8.65 -5.59
CA CYS A 183 -7.08 7.43 -6.29
C CYS A 183 -7.81 7.25 -7.62
N TYR A 184 -9.04 7.77 -7.71
CA TYR A 184 -9.91 7.55 -8.86
C TYR A 184 -9.30 7.98 -10.20
N ASP A 185 -8.37 8.95 -10.24
CA ASP A 185 -7.75 9.41 -11.48
C ASP A 185 -6.60 8.50 -11.96
N ASN A 186 -6.13 7.59 -11.11
CA ASN A 186 -5.09 6.64 -11.46
C ASN A 186 -5.53 5.70 -12.60
N TYR A 187 -4.59 5.24 -13.42
CA TYR A 187 -4.90 4.29 -14.49
C TYR A 187 -5.24 2.89 -13.93
N THR A 188 -4.48 2.44 -12.92
CA THR A 188 -4.75 1.25 -12.10
C THR A 188 -4.83 1.64 -10.63
N ASN A 189 -5.31 0.75 -9.76
CA ASN A 189 -5.46 0.99 -8.32
C ASN A 189 -6.35 2.20 -8.01
N TRP A 190 -7.35 2.47 -8.86
CA TRP A 190 -8.21 3.65 -8.75
C TRP A 190 -9.40 3.47 -7.79
N GLY A 191 -9.62 2.25 -7.31
CA GLY A 191 -10.70 1.90 -6.39
C GLY A 191 -10.99 0.39 -6.41
N LEU A 192 -12.04 -0.04 -5.72
CA LEU A 192 -12.37 -1.47 -5.59
C LEU A 192 -12.54 -2.15 -6.95
N GLY A 193 -13.18 -1.48 -7.91
CA GLY A 193 -13.35 -2.01 -9.27
C GLY A 193 -12.04 -2.34 -9.97
N SER A 194 -11.00 -1.50 -9.82
CA SER A 194 -9.67 -1.78 -10.37
C SER A 194 -9.06 -3.04 -9.77
N TYR A 195 -9.22 -3.24 -8.45
CA TYR A 195 -8.70 -4.40 -7.75
C TYR A 195 -9.45 -5.67 -8.14
N LEU A 196 -10.73 -5.56 -8.48
CA LEU A 196 -11.57 -6.64 -9.00
C LEU A 196 -11.34 -6.94 -10.50
N GLY A 197 -10.52 -6.14 -11.20
CA GLY A 197 -10.16 -6.35 -12.60
C GLY A 197 -11.03 -5.60 -13.62
N PHE A 198 -11.87 -4.65 -13.17
CA PHE A 198 -12.71 -3.84 -14.05
C PHE A 198 -12.02 -2.55 -14.52
N ASP A 199 -12.39 -2.09 -15.72
CA ASP A 199 -12.14 -0.73 -16.20
C ASP A 199 -13.21 0.27 -15.71
N LYS A 200 -12.92 1.57 -15.78
CA LYS A 200 -13.85 2.67 -15.41
C LYS A 200 -15.00 2.84 -16.41
N LYS A 201 -15.93 1.90 -16.42
CA LYS A 201 -17.15 1.93 -17.24
C LYS A 201 -18.32 1.28 -16.52
N ILE A 202 -19.49 1.37 -17.12
CA ILE A 202 -20.70 0.69 -16.67
C ILE A 202 -20.68 -0.75 -17.17
N TYR A 203 -20.99 -1.70 -16.29
CA TYR A 203 -21.14 -3.11 -16.62
C TYR A 203 -22.56 -3.54 -16.31
N THR A 204 -23.28 -4.04 -17.30
CA THR A 204 -24.60 -4.65 -17.14
C THR A 204 -24.47 -6.16 -17.26
N SER A 205 -25.13 -6.89 -16.36
CA SER A 205 -25.09 -8.33 -16.35
C SER A 205 -25.79 -8.94 -17.57
N ASN A 206 -25.24 -10.03 -18.08
CA ASN A 206 -25.82 -10.77 -19.20
C ASN A 206 -26.27 -12.17 -18.74
N PRO A 207 -27.37 -12.72 -19.27
CA PRO A 207 -27.77 -14.07 -18.97
C PRO A 207 -26.73 -15.07 -19.51
N MET A 208 -26.24 -15.96 -18.65
CA MET A 208 -25.29 -17.02 -18.98
C MET A 208 -25.70 -18.31 -18.27
N ASN A 209 -25.73 -19.40 -19.03
CA ASN A 209 -25.90 -20.74 -18.46
C ASN A 209 -24.56 -21.24 -17.96
N ILE A 210 -24.46 -21.52 -16.66
CA ILE A 210 -23.28 -22.15 -16.09
C ILE A 210 -23.52 -23.65 -16.06
N ILE A 211 -22.59 -24.42 -16.63
CA ILE A 211 -22.69 -25.88 -16.68
C ILE A 211 -22.40 -26.43 -15.28
N CYS A 212 -23.47 -26.70 -14.54
CA CYS A 212 -23.47 -27.66 -13.44
C CYS A 212 -24.36 -28.86 -13.81
N THR A 213 -24.53 -29.82 -12.89
CA THR A 213 -25.30 -31.05 -13.12
C THR A 213 -26.73 -30.80 -13.61
N THR A 214 -27.29 -29.60 -13.39
CA THR A 214 -28.47 -29.07 -14.08
C THR A 214 -28.21 -27.64 -14.54
N PRO A 215 -28.47 -27.26 -15.79
CA PRO A 215 -28.22 -25.90 -16.27
C PRO A 215 -29.06 -24.88 -15.47
N VAL A 216 -28.37 -23.97 -14.78
CA VAL A 216 -28.99 -22.84 -14.08
C VAL A 216 -28.57 -21.56 -14.83
N SER A 217 -29.56 -20.75 -15.18
CA SER A 217 -29.34 -19.44 -15.81
C SER A 217 -29.02 -18.41 -14.73
N TYR A 218 -27.89 -17.73 -14.89
CA TYR A 218 -27.47 -16.63 -14.05
C TYR A 218 -27.35 -15.37 -14.88
N TYR A 219 -27.65 -14.23 -14.28
CA TYR A 219 -27.12 -12.96 -14.71
C TYR A 219 -25.68 -12.84 -14.25
N VAL A 220 -24.75 -12.57 -15.16
CA VAL A 220 -23.31 -12.58 -14.84
C VAL A 220 -22.62 -11.32 -15.31
N ILE A 221 -21.73 -10.81 -14.45
CA ILE A 221 -20.70 -9.82 -14.78
C ILE A 221 -19.34 -10.46 -14.54
N GLN A 222 -18.46 -10.38 -15.56
CA GLN A 222 -17.08 -10.83 -15.48
C GLN A 222 -16.13 -9.68 -15.88
N PRO A 223 -15.01 -9.49 -15.15
CA PRO A 223 -14.01 -8.48 -15.48
C PRO A 223 -13.15 -8.84 -16.71
N GLU A 224 -12.63 -7.81 -17.37
CA GLU A 224 -11.67 -7.91 -18.47
C GLU A 224 -10.28 -8.31 -17.98
N ASN A 225 -9.87 -7.78 -16.81
CA ASN A 225 -8.54 -7.98 -16.26
C ASN A 225 -8.55 -8.97 -15.08
N THR A 226 -7.37 -9.36 -14.63
CA THR A 226 -7.19 -10.26 -13.48
C THR A 226 -7.42 -9.55 -12.16
N LEU A 227 -7.83 -10.31 -11.14
CA LEU A 227 -7.94 -9.85 -9.76
C LEU A 227 -6.57 -9.41 -9.21
N ASN A 228 -6.52 -8.27 -8.52
CA ASN A 228 -5.37 -7.81 -7.76
C ASN A 228 -5.66 -7.93 -6.25
N LEU A 229 -5.24 -9.04 -5.62
CA LEU A 229 -5.38 -9.24 -4.16
C LEU A 229 -4.20 -8.72 -3.35
N TYR A 230 -3.08 -8.38 -3.99
CA TYR A 230 -1.84 -8.06 -3.30
C TYR A 230 -1.55 -6.55 -3.24
N GLY A 231 -2.21 -5.76 -4.10
CA GLY A 231 -2.09 -4.31 -4.11
C GLY A 231 -0.69 -3.83 -4.47
N ASP A 232 -0.18 -2.89 -3.69
CA ASP A 232 1.14 -2.30 -3.88
C ASP A 232 2.25 -3.30 -3.51
N THR A 233 3.28 -3.39 -4.36
CA THR A 233 4.35 -4.38 -4.22
C THR A 233 5.59 -3.84 -3.52
N HIS A 234 5.66 -2.53 -3.27
CA HIS A 234 6.82 -1.87 -2.69
C HIS A 234 6.41 -0.67 -1.84
N ILE A 235 7.24 -0.36 -0.85
CA ILE A 235 7.21 0.86 -0.05
C ILE A 235 8.46 1.67 -0.35
N TYR A 236 8.29 2.98 -0.47
CA TYR A 236 9.38 3.93 -0.54
C TYR A 236 9.56 4.56 0.85
N MET A 237 10.77 4.46 1.38
CA MET A 237 11.20 5.17 2.57
C MET A 237 11.91 6.46 2.12
N GLU A 238 11.40 7.60 2.54
CA GLU A 238 12.10 8.87 2.47
C GLU A 238 12.85 9.11 3.78
N LEU A 239 14.06 9.63 3.66
CA LEU A 239 14.85 10.12 4.78
C LEU A 239 15.20 11.57 4.48
N MET A 240 14.63 12.51 5.24
CA MET A 240 14.71 13.93 4.92
C MET A 240 16.18 14.37 4.74
N TYR A 241 16.45 15.09 3.65
CA TYR A 241 17.78 15.53 3.18
C TYR A 241 18.72 14.46 2.64
N TYR A 242 18.39 13.17 2.81
CA TYR A 242 19.27 12.06 2.44
C TYR A 242 18.67 11.13 1.40
N ASN A 243 17.58 11.52 0.73
CA ASN A 243 17.09 10.81 -0.44
C ASN A 243 18.13 10.86 -1.57
N SER A 244 18.25 9.77 -2.32
CA SER A 244 19.25 9.64 -3.40
C SER A 244 18.71 8.93 -4.64
N MET A 245 17.46 8.48 -4.62
CA MET A 245 16.83 7.81 -5.76
C MET A 245 15.98 8.76 -6.57
N ASP A 246 16.19 8.75 -7.88
CA ASP A 246 15.27 9.35 -8.82
C ASP A 246 14.08 8.41 -9.07
N GLU A 247 12.91 9.00 -9.21
CA GLU A 247 11.65 8.28 -9.40
C GLU A 247 10.88 8.89 -10.55
N VAL A 248 10.43 8.06 -11.49
CA VAL A 248 9.49 8.49 -12.54
C VAL A 248 8.07 8.53 -11.98
N ASN A 249 7.26 9.49 -12.44
CA ASN A 249 5.89 9.60 -11.97
C ASN A 249 5.03 8.43 -12.51
N PRO A 250 4.17 7.82 -11.69
CA PRO A 250 3.22 6.82 -12.18
C PRO A 250 2.14 7.45 -13.07
N TYR A 251 1.50 6.61 -13.89
CA TYR A 251 0.29 6.94 -14.68
C TYR A 251 0.45 8.15 -15.63
N ALA A 252 1.62 8.31 -16.24
CA ALA A 252 1.86 9.39 -17.18
C ALA A 252 1.07 9.23 -18.50
N TYR A 253 0.06 10.09 -18.73
CA TYR A 253 -0.67 10.18 -20.00
C TYR A 253 0.17 10.92 -21.04
N LYS A 254 0.78 10.19 -21.99
CA LYS A 254 1.68 10.76 -23.01
C LYS A 254 1.32 10.46 -24.46
N SER A 255 0.36 9.59 -24.71
CA SER A 255 0.01 9.10 -26.07
C SER A 255 -0.51 10.18 -27.05
N HIS A 256 -0.55 11.45 -26.64
CA HIS A 256 -0.92 12.58 -27.50
C HIS A 256 0.18 13.64 -27.68
N ALA A 257 1.38 13.45 -27.12
CA ALA A 257 2.49 14.37 -27.30
C ALA A 257 3.48 13.84 -28.35
N SER A 258 3.89 14.71 -29.28
CA SER A 258 4.93 14.48 -30.29
C SER A 258 6.21 13.88 -29.68
N ASN A 259 7.02 13.20 -30.52
CA ASN A 259 8.16 12.30 -30.21
C ASN A 259 9.26 12.81 -29.22
N ASN A 260 9.10 13.93 -28.52
CA ASN A 260 10.07 14.57 -27.62
C ASN A 260 9.57 14.78 -26.16
N ALA A 261 8.41 14.26 -25.75
CA ALA A 261 7.92 14.44 -24.38
C ALA A 261 8.71 13.60 -23.35
N LYS A 262 9.56 14.24 -22.54
CA LYS A 262 10.31 13.62 -21.43
C LYS A 262 9.39 13.10 -20.33
N PHE A 263 9.76 12.00 -19.65
CA PHE A 263 8.97 11.49 -18.51
C PHE A 263 9.14 12.44 -17.33
N GLY A 264 8.02 12.83 -16.73
CA GLY A 264 8.04 13.53 -15.45
C GLY A 264 8.58 12.60 -14.38
N GLY A 265 9.25 13.18 -13.39
CA GLY A 265 9.81 12.44 -12.27
C GLY A 265 10.28 13.40 -11.18
N LYS A 266 10.71 12.82 -10.07
CA LYS A 266 11.22 13.51 -8.90
C LYS A 266 12.68 13.12 -8.73
N HIS A 267 13.55 14.12 -8.69
CA HIS A 267 14.95 13.95 -8.33
C HIS A 267 15.06 13.73 -6.82
N ASN A 268 15.90 12.78 -6.37
CA ASN A 268 16.07 12.45 -4.95
C ASN A 268 14.71 12.28 -4.22
N SER A 269 13.84 11.47 -4.82
CA SER A 269 12.48 11.22 -4.38
C SER A 269 12.39 10.31 -3.15
N ALA A 270 13.33 9.37 -3.00
CA ALA A 270 13.35 8.41 -1.88
C ALA A 270 14.78 8.02 -1.48
N PHE A 271 14.91 7.52 -0.25
CA PHE A 271 16.16 6.98 0.30
C PHE A 271 16.29 5.47 0.10
N ALA A 272 15.18 4.73 0.27
CA ALA A 272 15.14 3.28 0.07
C ALA A 272 13.86 2.85 -0.63
N LYS A 273 13.96 1.81 -1.48
CA LYS A 273 12.83 1.05 -2.01
C LYS A 273 12.82 -0.32 -1.36
N ILE A 274 11.73 -0.62 -0.65
CA ILE A 274 11.54 -1.82 0.15
C ILE A 274 10.49 -2.70 -0.55
N PRO A 275 10.83 -3.92 -0.99
CA PRO A 275 9.83 -4.83 -1.55
C PRO A 275 8.88 -5.30 -0.45
N LEU A 276 7.60 -5.45 -0.79
CA LEU A 276 6.61 -6.14 0.02
C LEU A 276 6.50 -7.56 -0.52
N PHE A 277 7.06 -8.54 0.19
CA PHE A 277 6.91 -9.95 -0.15
C PHE A 277 6.37 -10.71 1.07
N GLN A 278 5.13 -11.21 0.96
CA GLN A 278 4.77 -12.63 1.13
C GLN A 278 3.27 -12.79 1.40
N PRO A 279 2.60 -13.73 0.70
CA PRO A 279 1.43 -14.39 1.24
C PRO A 279 1.85 -15.24 2.44
N ASN A 280 1.17 -15.07 3.59
CA ASN A 280 1.27 -15.89 4.81
C ASN A 280 2.47 -15.64 5.76
N SER A 281 3.28 -14.58 5.58
CA SER A 281 4.25 -14.21 6.62
C SER A 281 3.61 -13.35 7.71
N VAL A 282 4.12 -13.44 8.94
CA VAL A 282 3.70 -12.60 10.09
C VAL A 282 4.44 -11.25 10.09
N SER A 283 5.58 -11.20 9.40
CA SER A 283 6.37 -9.99 9.19
C SER A 283 7.17 -10.11 7.89
N PHE A 284 7.56 -8.96 7.34
CA PHE A 284 8.56 -8.87 6.30
C PHE A 284 9.89 -8.49 6.93
N SER A 285 10.98 -9.19 6.60
CA SER A 285 12.34 -8.79 6.97
C SER A 285 13.15 -8.59 5.70
N SER A 286 13.82 -7.44 5.60
CA SER A 286 14.64 -7.16 4.42
C SER A 286 15.95 -7.94 4.40
N ARG A 287 16.34 -8.64 5.47
CA ARG A 287 17.59 -9.44 5.52
C ARG A 287 17.62 -10.54 4.47
N GLU A 288 16.46 -11.04 4.08
CA GLU A 288 16.28 -12.05 3.04
C GLU A 288 16.08 -11.44 1.63
N THR A 289 16.24 -10.12 1.49
CA THR A 289 16.00 -9.39 0.24
C THR A 289 17.09 -8.37 -0.06
N TYR A 290 17.23 -7.99 -1.33
CA TYR A 290 18.15 -6.92 -1.70
C TYR A 290 17.47 -5.55 -1.52
N LEU A 291 17.91 -4.78 -0.52
CA LEU A 291 17.62 -3.36 -0.46
C LEU A 291 18.51 -2.61 -1.46
N SER A 292 17.88 -1.80 -2.31
CA SER A 292 18.57 -0.78 -3.10
C SER A 292 18.42 0.52 -2.34
N ASN A 293 19.53 1.12 -1.90
CA ASN A 293 19.52 2.28 -1.00
C ASN A 293 20.97 2.67 -0.62
N ILE A 294 21.46 3.79 -1.16
CA ILE A 294 22.70 4.38 -0.67
C ILE A 294 22.62 5.88 -0.84
N PHE A 295 22.79 6.59 0.27
CA PHE A 295 23.08 8.02 0.24
C PHE A 295 24.59 8.18 0.34
N PHE A 296 25.15 9.06 -0.47
CA PHE A 296 26.57 9.40 -0.45
C PHE A 296 26.72 10.91 -0.49
N SER A 297 27.62 11.45 0.32
CA SER A 297 27.93 12.87 0.39
C SER A 297 29.39 13.12 0.07
N ASP A 298 29.63 14.08 -0.82
CA ASP A 298 30.93 14.64 -1.12
C ASP A 298 30.80 16.17 -1.22
N PRO A 299 31.35 16.95 -0.26
CA PRO A 299 32.17 16.53 0.87
C PRO A 299 31.38 15.75 1.95
N PRO A 300 32.06 15.07 2.91
CA PRO A 300 31.41 14.45 4.06
C PRO A 300 30.56 15.46 4.84
N LEU A 301 29.38 15.03 5.30
CA LEU A 301 28.51 15.84 6.13
C LEU A 301 29.17 16.09 7.49
N GLU A 302 29.17 17.35 7.92
CA GLU A 302 29.76 17.75 9.20
C GLU A 302 29.14 16.99 10.36
N ARG A 303 27.80 16.90 10.37
CA ARG A 303 27.05 16.24 11.45
C ARG A 303 25.67 15.76 11.05
N ILE A 304 25.22 14.69 11.71
CA ILE A 304 23.84 14.21 11.70
C ILE A 304 23.46 13.81 13.13
N GLN A 305 22.27 14.21 13.57
CA GLN A 305 21.71 13.76 14.85
C GLN A 305 20.22 13.43 14.75
N LYS A 306 19.49 14.11 13.87
CA LYS A 306 18.05 13.91 13.69
C LYS A 306 17.78 13.13 12.42
N PHE A 307 16.86 12.18 12.50
CA PHE A 307 16.40 11.37 11.38
C PHE A 307 14.89 11.54 11.26
N LYS A 308 14.45 12.18 10.18
CA LYS A 308 13.04 12.34 9.85
C LYS A 308 12.67 11.42 8.70
N VAL A 309 11.76 10.49 8.96
CA VAL A 309 11.38 9.41 8.05
C VAL A 309 9.97 9.59 7.53
N LYS A 310 9.71 9.09 6.32
CA LYS A 310 8.37 8.97 5.75
C LYS A 310 8.24 7.68 4.93
N PHE A 311 7.13 6.96 5.08
CA PHE A 311 6.83 5.75 4.32
C PHE A 311 5.63 5.99 3.41
N ARG A 312 5.80 5.72 2.10
CA ARG A 312 4.75 5.92 1.10
C ARG A 312 4.79 4.88 -0.02
N HIS A 313 3.69 4.74 -0.73
CA HIS A 313 3.59 4.03 -2.00
C HIS A 313 4.17 4.87 -3.15
N HIS A 314 4.29 4.24 -4.32
CA HIS A 314 4.86 4.87 -5.53
C HIS A 314 4.06 6.09 -6.00
N ASP A 315 2.74 6.07 -5.81
CA ASP A 315 1.83 7.17 -6.14
C ASP A 315 1.80 8.29 -5.08
N GLY A 316 2.56 8.16 -4.00
CA GLY A 316 2.65 9.16 -2.95
C GLY A 316 1.71 8.94 -1.77
N ARG A 317 0.77 7.99 -1.85
CA ARG A 317 -0.10 7.64 -0.71
C ARG A 317 0.76 7.19 0.47
N PRO A 318 0.49 7.68 1.70
CA PRO A 318 1.21 7.20 2.86
C PRO A 318 0.88 5.74 3.13
N VAL A 319 1.84 5.00 3.66
CA VAL A 319 1.60 3.61 4.09
C VAL A 319 0.75 3.64 5.36
N ASP A 320 -0.28 2.80 5.40
CA ASP A 320 -1.03 2.54 6.62
C ASP A 320 -0.47 1.31 7.34
N PHE A 321 0.17 1.54 8.48
CA PHE A 321 0.69 0.47 9.34
C PHE A 321 -0.36 -0.04 10.35
N ASN A 322 -1.60 0.47 10.34
CA ASN A 322 -2.66 0.04 11.25
C ASN A 322 -2.27 0.08 12.74
N ASN A 323 -1.46 1.07 13.12
CA ASN A 323 -0.88 1.19 14.47
C ASN A 323 -0.02 -0.02 14.90
N CYS A 324 0.45 -0.84 13.96
CA CYS A 324 1.44 -1.88 14.22
C CYS A 324 2.85 -1.27 14.22
N ASN A 325 3.67 -1.74 15.16
CA ASN A 325 5.05 -1.32 15.26
C ASN A 325 5.92 -2.02 14.20
N TYR A 326 6.98 -1.33 13.82
CA TYR A 326 8.03 -1.82 12.91
C TYR A 326 9.39 -1.32 13.39
N THR A 327 10.46 -1.91 12.89
CA THR A 327 11.83 -1.51 13.24
C THR A 327 12.70 -1.44 12.00
N PHE A 328 13.69 -0.56 12.01
CA PHE A 328 14.66 -0.44 10.95
C PHE A 328 16.01 0.03 11.48
N THR A 329 17.04 -0.32 10.73
CA THR A 329 18.42 -0.09 11.10
C THR A 329 19.13 0.75 10.04
N ILE A 330 19.74 1.87 10.44
CA ILE A 330 20.59 2.68 9.56
C ILE A 330 22.06 2.39 9.85
N GLU A 331 22.81 1.99 8.81
CA GLU A 331 24.28 2.00 8.80
C GLU A 331 24.78 3.39 8.40
N ILE A 332 25.64 3.95 9.24
CA ILE A 332 26.23 5.29 9.11
C ILE A 332 27.73 5.12 8.94
N THR A 333 28.25 5.49 7.77
CA THR A 333 29.70 5.47 7.49
C THR A 333 30.29 6.85 7.74
N MET A 334 31.33 6.92 8.58
CA MET A 334 32.00 8.15 8.99
C MET A 334 33.49 8.09 8.70
N LEU A 335 34.13 9.25 8.55
CA LEU A 335 35.58 9.41 8.55
C LEU A 335 36.06 9.86 9.93
N LYS A 336 36.97 9.09 10.51
CA LYS A 336 37.68 9.47 11.74
C LYS A 336 39.13 9.76 11.40
N PRO A 337 39.74 10.80 11.99
CA PRO A 337 41.19 10.96 11.91
C PRO A 337 41.87 9.68 12.40
N ASP A 338 42.88 9.25 11.65
CA ASP A 338 43.71 8.11 12.03
C ASP A 338 44.59 8.52 13.22
N THR A 339 44.13 8.23 14.44
CA THR A 339 44.98 8.35 15.62
C THR A 339 45.84 7.10 15.72
N ILE A 340 47.17 7.29 15.76
CA ILE A 340 48.15 6.22 16.01
C ILE A 340 47.66 5.42 17.23
N LYS A 341 47.21 4.18 17.02
CA LYS A 341 46.86 3.28 18.13
C LYS A 341 48.11 3.14 19.03
N PRO A 342 48.01 3.34 20.35
CA PRO A 342 49.14 3.08 21.22
C PRO A 342 49.57 1.62 21.03
N PHE A 343 50.88 1.39 20.91
CA PHE A 343 51.43 0.04 20.78
C PHE A 343 50.87 -0.84 21.90
N ILE A 344 50.22 -1.95 21.53
CA ILE A 344 49.88 -3.00 22.49
C ILE A 344 51.21 -3.62 22.92
N LYS A 345 51.72 -3.25 24.09
CA LYS A 345 52.79 -4.01 24.74
C LYS A 345 52.19 -5.32 25.22
N VAL A 346 52.35 -6.38 24.43
CA VAL A 346 52.14 -7.73 24.92
C VAL A 346 53.27 -8.02 25.92
N ASN A 347 52.99 -7.93 27.21
CA ASN A 347 53.93 -8.38 28.23
C ASN A 347 54.01 -9.91 28.14
N SER A 348 55.14 -10.43 27.65
CA SER A 348 55.41 -11.86 27.53
C SER A 348 55.67 -12.56 28.87
N SER A 349 55.38 -11.93 30.01
CA SER A 349 55.84 -12.38 31.33
C SER A 349 54.83 -13.18 32.16
N ASN A 350 53.69 -13.61 31.60
CA ASN A 350 52.70 -14.41 32.35
C ASN A 350 52.45 -15.83 31.81
N TYR A 351 53.36 -16.35 30.99
CA TYR A 351 53.40 -17.78 30.68
C TYR A 351 54.59 -18.42 31.41
N CYS A 352 54.42 -18.66 32.72
CA CYS A 352 55.18 -19.73 33.38
C CYS A 352 54.41 -21.03 33.12
N LEU A 353 55.07 -21.97 32.43
CA LEU A 353 54.66 -23.37 32.35
C LEU A 353 54.76 -24.05 33.71
#